data_AF-A0A930DBZ3-F1
#
_entry.id   AF-A0A930DBZ3-F1
#
_cell.length_a   1.000
_cell.length_b   1.000
_cell.length_c   1.000
_cell.angle_alpha   90.00
_cell.angle_beta   90.00
_cell.angle_gamma   90.00
#
_symmetry.space_group_name_H-M   'P 1'
#
loop_
_entity.id
_entity.type
_entity.pdbx_description
1 polymer ?
#
loop_
_entity_poly.entity_id
_entity_poly.type
_entity_poly.pdbx_seq_one_letter_code
_entity_poly.pdbx_strand_id
1 'polypeptide(L)'
;MKNKLKYLICILAFLLLTACGGVVKTDMNFDDSFAGSRVMTYTISNSDYTSYVQKDFATVAATLKALCPEDIEITSVTQDDSNIVAVFTINFSSKDDYEKKVGNILKAVGSDIEPKVTLLRSNTAFAKGVAFQENFGSDDLLKWMHDGIMNNNYITSSYEIYIFSSSQVNLTIAGEEFEKDANMSIIDVNTTKYLPINGVEFNTVINKDGSIDRSIAINIPNTSYDQAKDDIDKFMAERSGEVGTGTWSEANNSHIFTVEGKNLSADDCKKMTEKFTGKSLDNITVFPDSETKDIESESEESTEESTEAASDTSDDVDKRHLFSKNYALNEYINLEDYISNYNNAVSFDYYVNPENNYEGTITDGTGYSSTVSRSAISGDSNTLLYSGYSSTFDIKLDVNILPNVSKYRHIVEITPTGKIKRDITVVFSESFNDDDAKSLEEKLKSVLSQSKIKLDKVSLNGKDLEVKISSSGTIEEDAKMWEEITGYSGSISSLDIDKKGLFVTKQRISFMDDFNPEIFTSGNVDSYEYIVKNAGKPVDKDLYLAGSFENAEAKFKGNDFIVKGENVMMSNYSSPFFVSVRTNFTIYIIFAAVAFVFILI
;
A
#
# COMPACT_ATOMS: atom_id res chain seq x y z
N MET A 1 -36.78 -11.07 82.39
CA MET A 1 -35.58 -11.68 81.75
C MET A 1 -35.88 -12.64 80.60
N LYS A 2 -37.00 -13.38 80.58
CA LYS A 2 -37.33 -14.35 79.51
C LYS A 2 -37.46 -13.76 78.08
N ASN A 3 -37.93 -12.52 77.90
CA ASN A 3 -38.03 -11.94 76.56
C ASN A 3 -36.71 -11.32 76.05
N LYS A 4 -35.87 -10.75 76.92
CA LYS A 4 -34.56 -10.19 76.52
C LYS A 4 -33.55 -11.26 76.10
N LEU A 5 -33.63 -12.48 76.67
CA LEU A 5 -32.81 -13.62 76.25
C LEU A 5 -33.24 -14.16 74.86
N LYS A 6 -34.53 -14.08 74.51
CA LYS A 6 -35.02 -14.44 73.17
C LYS A 6 -34.52 -13.48 72.08
N TYR A 7 -34.55 -12.17 72.35
CA TYR A 7 -34.01 -11.17 71.40
C TYR A 7 -32.49 -11.25 71.26
N LEU A 8 -31.75 -11.57 72.32
CA LEU A 8 -30.30 -11.75 72.24
C LEU A 8 -29.92 -13.02 71.47
N ILE A 9 -30.65 -14.13 71.63
CA ILE A 9 -30.46 -15.36 70.84
C ILE A 9 -30.85 -15.13 69.37
N CYS A 10 -31.91 -14.38 69.09
CA CYS A 10 -32.26 -13.99 67.71
C CYS A 10 -31.19 -13.08 67.07
N ILE A 11 -30.66 -12.09 67.80
CA ILE A 11 -29.61 -11.19 67.29
C ILE A 11 -28.27 -11.94 67.12
N LEU A 12 -27.92 -12.89 67.99
CA LEU A 12 -26.76 -13.77 67.81
C LEU A 12 -26.96 -14.74 66.63
N ALA A 13 -28.19 -15.24 66.42
CA ALA A 13 -28.52 -16.08 65.26
C ALA A 13 -28.51 -15.30 63.94
N PHE A 14 -28.87 -14.01 63.94
CA PHE A 14 -28.73 -13.12 62.79
C PHE A 14 -27.26 -12.72 62.50
N LEU A 15 -26.38 -12.75 63.50
CA LEU A 15 -24.93 -12.52 63.33
C LEU A 15 -24.16 -13.79 62.88
N LEU A 16 -24.76 -14.98 62.95
CA LEU A 16 -24.19 -16.26 62.52
C LEU A 16 -24.63 -16.69 61.11
N LEU A 17 -25.52 -15.91 60.46
CA LEU A 17 -25.98 -16.14 59.09
C LEU A 17 -25.21 -15.25 58.10
N THR A 18 -23.89 -15.40 58.06
CA THR A 18 -23.11 -14.98 56.89
C THR A 18 -22.97 -16.19 55.98
N ALA A 19 -24.08 -16.59 55.38
CA ALA A 19 -24.04 -17.66 54.40
C ALA A 19 -23.50 -17.03 53.09
N CYS A 20 -22.28 -17.40 52.72
CA CYS A 20 -21.50 -16.75 51.67
C CYS A 20 -21.71 -17.40 50.29
N GLY A 21 -22.49 -18.48 50.22
CA GLY A 21 -22.85 -19.16 48.97
C GLY A 21 -21.66 -19.73 48.22
N GLY A 22 -21.86 -20.10 46.96
CA GLY A 22 -20.81 -20.65 46.10
C GLY A 22 -19.83 -19.58 45.63
N VAL A 23 -18.54 -19.90 45.67
CA VAL A 23 -17.44 -19.03 45.20
C VAL A 23 -16.77 -19.68 44.00
N VAL A 24 -16.58 -18.91 42.92
CA VAL A 24 -15.87 -19.36 41.71
C VAL A 24 -14.51 -18.68 41.64
N LYS A 25 -13.42 -19.43 41.77
CA LYS A 25 -12.06 -18.95 41.48
C LYS A 25 -11.65 -19.41 40.09
N THR A 26 -11.26 -18.47 39.23
CA THR A 26 -10.78 -18.74 37.88
C THR A 26 -9.30 -18.42 37.80
N ASP A 27 -8.48 -19.38 37.37
CA ASP A 27 -7.08 -19.19 37.05
C ASP A 27 -6.90 -19.44 35.54
N MET A 28 -6.62 -18.38 34.78
CA MET A 28 -6.31 -18.43 33.35
C MET A 28 -4.80 -18.34 33.17
N ASN A 29 -4.17 -19.35 32.56
CA ASN A 29 -2.73 -19.38 32.36
C ASN A 29 -2.38 -19.87 30.96
N PHE A 30 -1.55 -19.12 30.24
CA PHE A 30 -1.04 -19.51 28.92
C PHE A 30 0.34 -18.92 28.62
N ASP A 31 1.06 -19.55 27.69
CA ASP A 31 2.38 -19.12 27.23
C ASP A 31 2.32 -18.18 26.01
N ASP A 32 3.48 -17.81 25.46
CA ASP A 32 3.59 -16.92 24.29
C ASP A 32 2.96 -17.51 23.01
N SER A 33 2.75 -18.82 22.93
CA SER A 33 2.03 -19.47 21.83
C SER A 33 0.51 -19.51 22.04
N PHE A 34 0.04 -18.91 23.15
CA PHE A 34 -1.34 -19.01 23.62
C PHE A 34 -1.73 -20.46 24.02
N ALA A 35 -0.78 -21.36 24.24
CA ALA A 35 -1.07 -22.68 24.77
C ALA A 35 -1.22 -22.60 26.29
N GLY A 36 -2.26 -23.24 26.85
CA GLY A 36 -2.57 -23.05 28.26
C GLY A 36 -3.83 -23.74 28.76
N SER A 37 -4.32 -23.25 29.89
CA SER A 37 -5.50 -23.76 30.57
C SER A 37 -6.27 -22.67 31.29
N ARG A 38 -7.60 -22.78 31.28
CA ARG A 38 -8.51 -22.07 32.18
C ARG A 38 -9.02 -23.04 33.23
N VAL A 39 -8.72 -22.79 34.50
CA VAL A 39 -9.15 -23.61 35.63
C VAL A 39 -10.20 -22.84 36.44
N MET A 40 -11.41 -23.36 36.53
CA MET A 40 -12.50 -22.82 37.33
C MET A 40 -12.77 -23.72 38.53
N THR A 41 -12.47 -23.21 39.72
CA THR A 41 -12.67 -23.89 41.01
C THR A 41 -13.92 -23.34 41.69
N TYR A 42 -14.96 -24.15 41.78
CA TYR A 42 -16.16 -23.86 42.55
C TYR A 42 -16.01 -24.39 43.99
N THR A 43 -16.26 -23.53 44.98
CA THR A 43 -16.21 -23.89 46.41
C THR A 43 -17.50 -23.45 47.10
N ILE A 44 -18.12 -24.37 47.85
CA ILE A 44 -19.25 -24.06 48.74
C ILE A 44 -19.04 -24.74 50.09
N SER A 45 -19.35 -24.06 51.19
CA SER A 45 -19.27 -24.66 52.53
C SER A 45 -20.34 -25.75 52.70
N ASN A 46 -20.04 -26.78 53.49
CA ASN A 46 -21.01 -27.84 53.81
C ASN A 46 -22.28 -27.27 54.49
N SER A 47 -22.14 -26.20 55.28
CA SER A 47 -23.26 -25.50 55.91
C SER A 47 -24.16 -24.80 54.89
N ASP A 48 -23.58 -24.09 53.93
CA ASP A 48 -24.35 -23.39 52.88
C ASP A 48 -24.99 -24.40 51.93
N TYR A 49 -24.26 -25.45 51.55
CA TYR A 49 -24.80 -26.54 50.74
C TYR A 49 -26.04 -27.17 51.39
N THR A 50 -25.97 -27.52 52.68
CA THR A 50 -27.11 -28.10 53.41
C THR A 50 -28.27 -27.12 53.56
N SER A 51 -27.98 -25.82 53.59
CA SER A 51 -29.00 -24.77 53.73
C SER A 51 -29.76 -24.50 52.43
N TYR A 52 -29.09 -24.65 51.28
CA TYR A 52 -29.62 -24.23 49.98
C TYR A 52 -30.03 -25.41 49.09
N VAL A 53 -29.28 -26.52 49.16
CA VAL A 53 -29.40 -27.66 48.24
C VAL A 53 -30.22 -28.77 48.88
N GLN A 54 -31.29 -29.19 48.20
CA GLN A 54 -32.28 -30.16 48.68
C GLN A 54 -31.88 -31.63 48.42
N LYS A 55 -30.72 -31.87 47.80
CA LYS A 55 -30.25 -33.19 47.39
C LYS A 55 -28.87 -33.49 47.97
N ASP A 56 -28.58 -34.78 48.17
CA ASP A 56 -27.27 -35.22 48.62
C ASP A 56 -26.19 -34.93 47.57
N PHE A 57 -24.96 -34.77 48.04
CA PHE A 57 -23.80 -34.44 47.21
C PHE A 57 -23.57 -35.46 46.09
N ALA A 58 -23.77 -36.76 46.34
CA ALA A 58 -23.53 -37.78 45.32
C ALA A 58 -24.50 -37.66 44.14
N THR A 59 -25.77 -37.38 44.41
CA THR A 59 -26.78 -37.08 43.38
C THR A 59 -26.39 -35.84 42.57
N VAL A 60 -26.05 -34.73 43.24
CA VAL A 60 -25.68 -33.49 42.54
C VAL A 60 -24.40 -33.67 41.71
N ALA A 61 -23.37 -34.31 42.27
CA ALA A 61 -22.12 -34.59 41.58
C ALA A 61 -22.32 -35.49 40.34
N ALA A 62 -23.21 -36.48 40.41
CA ALA A 62 -23.54 -37.31 39.25
C ALA A 62 -24.22 -36.50 38.14
N THR A 63 -25.14 -35.60 38.51
CA THR A 63 -25.80 -34.70 37.57
C THR A 63 -24.81 -33.73 36.92
N LEU A 64 -23.90 -33.14 37.69
CA LEU A 64 -22.86 -32.25 37.14
C LEU A 64 -21.98 -32.99 36.13
N LYS A 65 -21.58 -34.23 36.43
CA LYS A 65 -20.82 -35.07 35.49
C LYS A 65 -21.59 -35.39 34.21
N ALA A 66 -22.90 -35.57 34.29
CA ALA A 66 -23.74 -35.86 33.13
C ALA A 66 -24.01 -34.64 32.26
N LEU A 67 -24.03 -33.43 32.85
CA LEU A 67 -24.37 -32.18 32.15
C LEU A 67 -23.15 -31.38 31.69
N CYS A 68 -21.95 -31.72 32.14
CA CYS A 68 -20.73 -31.00 31.80
C CYS A 68 -20.49 -31.03 30.28
N PRO A 69 -20.30 -29.87 29.64
CA PRO A 69 -19.91 -29.79 28.23
C PRO A 69 -18.64 -30.58 27.94
N GLU A 70 -18.55 -31.16 26.74
CA GLU A 70 -17.43 -32.01 26.31
C GLU A 70 -16.07 -31.29 26.37
N ASP A 71 -16.06 -29.98 26.05
CA ASP A 71 -14.86 -29.14 26.07
C ASP A 71 -14.47 -28.64 27.48
N ILE A 72 -15.17 -29.08 28.53
CA ILE A 72 -14.81 -28.86 29.93
C ILE A 72 -14.46 -30.20 30.59
N GLU A 73 -13.25 -30.32 31.10
CA GLU A 73 -12.82 -31.45 31.90
C GLU A 73 -13.19 -31.23 33.37
N ILE A 74 -13.94 -32.17 33.97
CA ILE A 74 -14.10 -32.22 35.43
C ILE A 74 -12.86 -32.88 36.03
N THR A 75 -11.90 -32.08 36.46
CA THR A 75 -10.65 -32.57 37.07
C THR A 75 -10.88 -33.13 38.47
N SER A 76 -11.76 -32.54 39.27
CA SER A 76 -12.13 -33.07 40.58
C SER A 76 -13.51 -32.63 41.05
N VAL A 77 -14.20 -33.48 41.82
CA VAL A 77 -15.41 -33.13 42.57
C VAL A 77 -15.31 -33.86 43.91
N THR A 78 -15.10 -33.10 44.98
CA THR A 78 -14.77 -33.64 46.29
C THR A 78 -15.56 -32.93 47.38
N GLN A 79 -15.74 -33.62 48.51
CA GLN A 79 -16.33 -33.09 49.71
C GLN A 79 -15.42 -33.48 50.88
N ASP A 80 -14.92 -32.48 51.61
CA ASP A 80 -14.21 -32.67 52.87
C ASP A 80 -15.11 -32.28 54.06
N ASP A 81 -14.56 -32.24 55.28
CA ASP A 81 -15.31 -31.92 56.49
C ASP A 81 -15.91 -30.50 56.51
N SER A 82 -15.34 -29.57 55.71
CA SER A 82 -15.71 -28.16 55.71
C SER A 82 -16.39 -27.71 54.41
N ASN A 83 -15.94 -28.19 53.26
CA ASN A 83 -16.31 -27.67 51.94
C ASN A 83 -16.57 -28.77 50.92
N ILE A 84 -17.36 -28.41 49.92
CA ILE A 84 -17.45 -29.10 48.64
C ILE A 84 -16.67 -28.28 47.62
N VAL A 85 -15.78 -28.93 46.88
CA VAL A 85 -14.92 -28.32 45.86
C VAL A 85 -15.06 -29.09 44.55
N ALA A 86 -15.37 -28.37 43.47
CA ALA A 86 -15.37 -28.88 42.11
C ALA A 86 -14.41 -28.06 41.24
N VAL A 87 -13.59 -28.74 40.44
CA VAL A 87 -12.58 -28.13 39.57
C VAL A 87 -12.89 -28.52 38.13
N PHE A 88 -13.06 -27.49 37.31
CA PHE A 88 -13.36 -27.57 35.88
C PHE A 88 -12.19 -26.97 35.09
N THR A 89 -11.70 -27.69 34.09
CA THR A 89 -10.51 -27.28 33.33
C THR A 89 -10.83 -27.25 31.84
N ILE A 90 -10.45 -26.17 31.17
CA ILE A 90 -10.43 -26.06 29.70
C ILE A 90 -8.97 -25.96 29.30
N ASN A 91 -8.42 -27.02 28.72
CA ASN A 91 -7.06 -27.01 28.16
C ASN A 91 -7.14 -26.59 26.69
N PHE A 92 -6.20 -25.77 26.23
CA PHE A 92 -6.17 -25.28 24.85
C PHE A 92 -4.73 -25.15 24.34
N SER A 93 -4.58 -25.31 23.03
CA SER A 93 -3.28 -25.33 22.36
C SER A 93 -2.96 -24.05 21.58
N SER A 94 -3.96 -23.20 21.37
CA SER A 94 -3.84 -21.91 20.68
C SER A 94 -5.05 -21.03 21.00
N LYS A 95 -5.02 -19.77 20.56
CA LYS A 95 -6.15 -18.84 20.64
C LYS A 95 -7.40 -19.38 19.94
N ASP A 96 -7.24 -19.87 18.71
CA ASP A 96 -8.37 -20.37 17.91
C ASP A 96 -8.98 -21.64 18.53
N ASP A 97 -8.16 -22.53 19.09
CA ASP A 97 -8.63 -23.71 19.82
C ASP A 97 -9.42 -23.30 21.08
N TYR A 98 -8.94 -22.29 21.80
CA TYR A 98 -9.64 -21.75 22.97
C TYR A 98 -10.98 -21.11 22.60
N GLU A 99 -11.02 -20.21 21.61
CA GLU A 99 -12.27 -19.58 21.14
C GLU A 99 -13.27 -20.63 20.63
N LYS A 100 -12.81 -21.65 19.89
CA LYS A 100 -13.65 -22.75 19.43
C LYS A 100 -14.28 -23.53 20.60
N LYS A 101 -13.47 -23.91 21.60
CA LYS A 101 -13.94 -24.65 22.79
C LYS A 101 -14.94 -23.83 23.59
N VAL A 102 -14.65 -22.56 23.82
CA VAL A 102 -15.58 -21.65 24.48
C VAL A 102 -16.88 -21.53 23.68
N GLY A 103 -16.79 -21.42 22.35
CA GLY A 103 -17.96 -21.32 21.47
C GLY A 103 -18.87 -22.55 21.59
N ASN A 104 -18.30 -23.74 21.64
CA ASN A 104 -19.05 -24.98 21.87
C ASN A 104 -19.73 -25.01 23.25
N ILE A 105 -19.04 -24.56 24.30
CA ILE A 105 -19.57 -24.47 25.67
C ILE A 105 -20.76 -23.51 25.72
N LEU A 106 -20.61 -22.31 25.17
CA LEU A 106 -21.65 -21.27 25.13
C LEU A 106 -22.87 -21.73 24.31
N LYS A 107 -22.64 -22.41 23.18
CA LYS A 107 -23.71 -22.99 22.37
C LYS A 107 -24.48 -24.09 23.10
N ALA A 108 -23.81 -24.92 23.90
CA ALA A 108 -24.44 -25.99 24.66
C ALA A 108 -25.45 -25.47 25.70
N VAL A 109 -25.28 -24.23 26.17
CA VAL A 109 -26.18 -23.55 27.13
C VAL A 109 -27.15 -22.58 26.47
N GLY A 110 -27.19 -22.55 25.13
CA GLY A 110 -28.07 -21.67 24.36
C GLY A 110 -27.70 -20.18 24.44
N SER A 111 -26.42 -19.86 24.64
CA SER A 111 -25.92 -18.48 24.57
C SER A 111 -25.67 -18.06 23.12
N ASP A 112 -26.00 -16.81 22.79
CA ASP A 112 -25.76 -16.19 21.49
C ASP A 112 -24.39 -15.48 21.42
N ILE A 113 -23.58 -15.57 22.48
CA ILE A 113 -22.24 -14.95 22.51
C ILE A 113 -21.31 -15.70 21.56
N GLU A 114 -20.82 -15.02 20.54
CA GLU A 114 -19.68 -15.46 19.73
C GLU A 114 -18.38 -15.09 20.46
N PRO A 115 -17.56 -16.06 20.90
CA PRO A 115 -16.40 -15.78 21.72
C PRO A 115 -15.33 -15.04 20.94
N LYS A 116 -14.83 -13.95 21.55
CA LYS A 116 -13.74 -13.16 21.02
C LYS A 116 -12.75 -12.83 22.12
N VAL A 117 -11.49 -13.16 21.86
CA VAL A 117 -10.36 -12.89 22.74
C VAL A 117 -9.40 -11.94 22.03
N THR A 118 -9.02 -10.87 22.74
CA THR A 118 -8.02 -9.91 22.27
C THR A 118 -6.78 -10.04 23.16
N LEU A 119 -5.62 -10.24 22.55
CA LEU A 119 -4.32 -10.18 23.23
C LEU A 119 -3.39 -9.28 22.45
N LEU A 120 -2.94 -8.20 23.09
CA LEU A 120 -1.87 -7.33 22.60
C LEU A 120 -0.73 -7.38 23.63
N ARG A 121 0.47 -7.73 23.18
CA ARG A 121 1.68 -7.69 24.00
C ARG A 121 2.71 -6.85 23.28
N SER A 122 3.24 -5.84 23.96
CA SER A 122 4.28 -4.99 23.41
C SER A 122 5.45 -4.93 24.38
N ASN A 123 6.66 -5.07 23.84
CA ASN A 123 7.91 -4.87 24.57
C ASN A 123 8.91 -4.14 23.66
N THR A 124 8.51 -2.97 23.20
CA THR A 124 9.31 -2.11 22.33
C THR A 124 9.78 -0.88 23.10
N ALA A 125 10.61 -0.04 22.47
CA ALA A 125 10.97 1.25 23.04
C ALA A 125 9.76 2.19 23.19
N PHE A 126 8.68 1.99 22.42
CA PHE A 126 7.54 2.90 22.35
C PHE A 126 6.23 2.34 22.95
N ALA A 127 6.16 1.03 23.19
CA ALA A 127 5.03 0.38 23.82
C ALA A 127 5.47 -0.76 24.73
N LYS A 128 5.00 -0.75 25.98
CA LYS A 128 5.26 -1.80 26.97
C LYS A 128 3.98 -2.25 27.64
N GLY A 129 3.86 -3.55 27.90
CA GLY A 129 2.78 -4.13 28.69
C GLY A 129 1.86 -5.04 27.88
N VAL A 130 0.72 -5.37 28.48
CA VAL A 130 -0.26 -6.33 27.95
C VAL A 130 -1.66 -5.74 28.00
N ALA A 131 -2.42 -5.91 26.92
CA ALA A 131 -3.87 -5.78 26.91
C ALA A 131 -4.48 -7.15 26.58
N PHE A 132 -5.29 -7.67 27.49
CA PHE A 132 -6.01 -8.93 27.34
C PHE A 132 -7.48 -8.73 27.68
N GLN A 133 -8.38 -9.11 26.77
CA GLN A 133 -9.81 -8.99 26.98
C GLN A 133 -10.55 -10.19 26.38
N GLU A 134 -11.53 -10.69 27.11
CA GLU A 134 -12.51 -11.68 26.64
C GLU A 134 -13.91 -11.06 26.67
N ASN A 135 -14.78 -11.38 25.73
CA ASN A 135 -16.18 -10.90 25.75
C ASN A 135 -17.16 -11.81 26.53
N PHE A 136 -16.64 -12.76 27.32
CA PHE A 136 -17.39 -13.70 28.16
C PHE A 136 -16.73 -13.84 29.53
N GLY A 137 -17.51 -14.24 30.54
CA GLY A 137 -17.06 -14.47 31.91
C GLY A 137 -17.15 -15.95 32.32
N SER A 138 -16.61 -16.28 33.49
CA SER A 138 -16.72 -17.64 34.04
C SER A 138 -18.18 -18.04 34.33
N ASP A 139 -19.06 -17.08 34.61
CA ASP A 139 -20.48 -17.34 34.83
C ASP A 139 -21.17 -17.84 33.56
N ASP A 140 -20.78 -17.31 32.39
CA ASP A 140 -21.27 -17.78 31.09
C ASP A 140 -20.81 -19.23 30.84
N LEU A 141 -19.54 -19.52 31.15
CA LEU A 141 -18.95 -20.85 30.97
C LEU A 141 -19.50 -21.89 31.97
N LEU A 142 -19.96 -21.45 33.14
CA LEU A 142 -20.55 -22.30 34.18
C LEU A 142 -22.08 -22.28 34.18
N LYS A 143 -22.71 -21.66 33.18
CA LYS A 143 -24.17 -21.60 33.06
C LYS A 143 -24.83 -22.98 33.03
N TRP A 144 -24.18 -23.98 32.44
CA TRP A 144 -24.67 -25.37 32.42
C TRP A 144 -24.81 -25.94 33.84
N MET A 145 -23.92 -25.57 34.76
CA MET A 145 -23.97 -26.00 36.15
C MET A 145 -25.12 -25.29 36.88
N HIS A 146 -25.24 -23.97 36.68
CA HIS A 146 -26.36 -23.19 37.20
C HIS A 146 -27.71 -23.77 36.75
N ASP A 147 -27.89 -23.92 35.44
CA ASP A 147 -29.12 -24.41 34.84
C ASP A 147 -29.38 -25.86 35.22
N GLY A 148 -28.35 -26.69 35.34
CA GLY A 148 -28.45 -28.05 35.84
C GLY A 148 -29.01 -28.13 37.25
N ILE A 149 -28.54 -27.27 38.16
CA ILE A 149 -29.04 -27.16 39.53
C ILE A 149 -30.50 -26.68 39.56
N MET A 150 -30.82 -25.66 38.76
CA MET A 150 -32.16 -25.04 38.71
C MET A 150 -33.20 -25.95 38.06
N ASN A 151 -32.91 -26.51 36.89
CA ASN A 151 -33.84 -27.35 36.12
C ASN A 151 -34.16 -28.67 36.82
N ASN A 152 -33.23 -29.19 37.63
CA ASN A 152 -33.46 -30.37 38.46
C ASN A 152 -34.12 -30.04 39.82
N ASN A 153 -34.46 -28.78 40.07
CA ASN A 153 -35.06 -28.29 41.33
C ASN A 153 -34.23 -28.67 42.57
N TYR A 154 -32.90 -28.63 42.46
CA TYR A 154 -32.03 -28.91 43.60
C TYR A 154 -31.96 -27.75 44.57
N ILE A 155 -32.26 -26.53 44.11
CA ILE A 155 -32.33 -25.31 44.91
C ILE A 155 -33.66 -24.61 44.61
N THR A 156 -34.23 -23.88 45.57
CA THR A 156 -35.40 -23.01 45.34
C THR A 156 -34.95 -21.67 44.76
N SER A 157 -35.80 -21.01 43.96
CA SER A 157 -35.47 -19.71 43.35
C SER A 157 -35.02 -18.63 44.34
N SER A 158 -35.45 -18.68 45.60
CA SER A 158 -34.97 -17.79 46.68
C SER A 158 -33.47 -17.88 46.97
N TYR A 159 -32.81 -18.96 46.55
CA TYR A 159 -31.39 -19.21 46.77
C TYR A 159 -30.56 -19.26 45.49
N GLU A 160 -31.14 -18.94 44.33
CA GLU A 160 -30.47 -18.92 43.02
C GLU A 160 -29.21 -18.04 43.03
N ILE A 161 -29.32 -16.84 43.62
CA ILE A 161 -28.19 -15.90 43.77
C ILE A 161 -27.03 -16.45 44.61
N TYR A 162 -27.24 -17.53 45.38
CA TYR A 162 -26.21 -18.16 46.18
C TYR A 162 -25.52 -19.33 45.47
N ILE A 163 -25.93 -19.65 44.24
CA ILE A 163 -25.19 -20.58 43.38
C ILE A 163 -23.83 -19.98 43.06
N PHE A 164 -23.78 -18.72 42.62
CA PHE A 164 -22.54 -17.97 42.39
C PHE A 164 -22.58 -16.63 43.15
N SER A 165 -22.15 -16.65 44.40
CA SER A 165 -22.16 -15.47 45.28
C SER A 165 -20.96 -14.55 45.08
N SER A 166 -19.84 -15.07 44.59
CA SER A 166 -18.68 -14.26 44.22
C SER A 166 -17.78 -14.99 43.23
N SER A 167 -17.02 -14.21 42.46
CA SER A 167 -15.99 -14.71 41.56
C SER A 167 -14.64 -14.03 41.82
N GLN A 168 -13.57 -14.80 41.67
CA GLN A 168 -12.18 -14.34 41.70
C GLN A 168 -11.53 -14.79 40.40
N VAL A 169 -10.67 -13.95 39.82
CA VAL A 169 -9.97 -14.26 38.58
C VAL A 169 -8.50 -13.89 38.72
N ASN A 170 -7.62 -14.81 38.36
CA ASN A 170 -6.20 -14.57 38.16
C ASN A 170 -5.86 -14.85 36.70
N LEU A 171 -5.05 -13.98 36.11
CA LEU A 171 -4.53 -14.13 34.77
C LEU A 171 -3.00 -14.23 34.84
N THR A 172 -2.44 -15.26 34.22
CA THR A 172 -1.00 -15.45 34.07
C THR A 172 -0.67 -15.60 32.59
N ILE A 173 0.22 -14.76 32.07
CA ILE A 173 0.65 -14.81 30.67
C ILE A 173 2.17 -14.93 30.65
N ALA A 174 2.67 -16.00 30.03
CA ALA A 174 4.10 -16.30 29.97
C ALA A 174 4.81 -16.25 31.34
N GLY A 175 4.11 -16.65 32.40
CA GLY A 175 4.61 -16.66 33.79
C GLY A 175 4.52 -15.33 34.54
N GLU A 176 3.99 -14.27 33.93
CA GLU A 176 3.71 -12.99 34.58
C GLU A 176 2.25 -12.92 35.04
N GLU A 177 2.01 -12.52 36.29
CA GLU A 177 0.66 -12.36 36.86
C GLU A 177 0.10 -10.96 36.57
N PHE A 178 -1.19 -10.91 36.21
CA PHE A 178 -1.91 -9.68 35.89
C PHE A 178 -3.17 -9.54 36.73
N GLU A 179 -3.37 -8.35 37.28
CA GLU A 179 -4.58 -8.00 38.02
C GLU A 179 -5.71 -7.61 37.05
N LYS A 180 -6.86 -8.26 37.19
CA LYS A 180 -8.11 -7.94 36.50
C LYS A 180 -8.75 -6.66 37.06
N ASP A 181 -9.51 -5.94 36.23
CA ASP A 181 -10.45 -4.92 36.72
C ASP A 181 -11.54 -5.53 37.62
N ALA A 182 -11.51 -5.18 38.91
CA ALA A 182 -12.43 -5.68 39.93
C ALA A 182 -13.92 -5.37 39.67
N ASN A 183 -14.24 -4.44 38.76
CA ASN A 183 -15.61 -4.04 38.45
C ASN A 183 -16.20 -4.81 37.26
N MET A 184 -15.40 -5.58 36.52
CA MET A 184 -15.85 -6.27 35.32
C MET A 184 -16.17 -7.74 35.62
N SER A 185 -17.19 -8.30 34.97
CA SER A 185 -17.50 -9.73 35.06
C SER A 185 -16.57 -10.59 34.20
N ILE A 186 -16.06 -10.02 33.11
CA ILE A 186 -15.12 -10.64 32.16
C ILE A 186 -13.66 -10.49 32.61
N ILE A 187 -12.72 -11.21 31.97
CA ILE A 187 -11.30 -10.92 32.14
C ILE A 187 -10.96 -9.73 31.25
N ASP A 188 -10.60 -8.62 31.88
CA ASP A 188 -10.11 -7.42 31.21
C ASP A 188 -8.89 -6.91 31.97
N VAL A 189 -7.75 -6.91 31.28
CA VAL A 189 -6.46 -6.47 31.78
C VAL A 189 -5.88 -5.52 30.74
N ASN A 190 -5.53 -4.31 31.16
CA ASN A 190 -4.79 -3.39 30.32
C ASN A 190 -3.69 -2.69 31.11
N THR A 191 -2.45 -3.13 30.89
CA THR A 191 -1.24 -2.56 31.47
C THR A 191 -0.41 -1.81 30.42
N THR A 192 -0.94 -1.66 29.20
CA THR A 192 -0.21 -1.03 28.10
C THR A 192 0.13 0.42 28.40
N LYS A 193 1.40 0.75 28.24
CA LYS A 193 1.93 2.11 28.32
C LYS A 193 2.60 2.43 27.00
N TYR A 194 2.26 3.60 26.49
CA TYR A 194 2.75 4.08 25.21
C TYR A 194 3.61 5.34 25.40
N LEU A 195 4.61 5.48 24.54
CA LEU A 195 5.41 6.68 24.35
C LEU A 195 5.13 7.17 22.93
N PRO A 196 4.24 8.17 22.76
CA PRO A 196 3.80 8.64 21.46
C PRO A 196 4.96 9.03 20.55
N ILE A 197 4.87 8.70 19.26
CA ILE A 197 5.71 9.27 18.20
C ILE A 197 4.82 10.09 17.26
N ASN A 198 5.39 11.09 16.60
CA ASN A 198 4.66 11.89 15.61
C ASN A 198 4.45 11.13 14.30
N GLY A 199 5.41 10.28 13.92
CA GLY A 199 5.30 9.45 12.72
C GLY A 199 6.65 8.94 12.23
N VAL A 200 6.57 8.16 11.15
CA VAL A 200 7.71 7.64 10.40
C VAL A 200 7.57 8.10 8.95
N GLU A 201 8.65 8.60 8.38
CA GLU A 201 8.70 9.13 7.01
C GLU A 201 9.71 8.33 6.20
N PHE A 202 9.28 7.82 5.05
CA PHE A 202 10.15 7.20 4.06
C PHE A 202 10.29 8.14 2.88
N ASN A 203 11.52 8.36 2.45
CA ASN A 203 11.83 9.14 1.27
C ASN A 203 12.64 8.27 0.32
N THR A 204 12.08 7.99 -0.85
CA THR A 204 12.63 7.06 -1.84
C THR A 204 12.78 7.76 -3.18
N VAL A 205 14.02 7.92 -3.62
CA VAL A 205 14.36 8.53 -4.90
C VAL A 205 14.94 7.45 -5.79
N ILE A 206 14.32 7.21 -6.95
CA ILE A 206 14.84 6.30 -7.97
C ILE A 206 15.52 7.16 -9.03
N ASN A 207 16.85 7.06 -9.08
CA ASN A 207 17.70 7.88 -9.93
C ASN A 207 17.62 7.45 -11.40
N LYS A 208 18.09 8.32 -12.31
CA LYS A 208 18.06 8.05 -13.76
C LYS A 208 18.87 6.82 -14.19
N ASP A 209 19.86 6.44 -13.38
CA ASP A 209 20.67 5.24 -13.58
C ASP A 209 20.08 3.97 -12.93
N GLY A 210 18.91 4.09 -12.26
CA GLY A 210 18.23 3.00 -11.57
C GLY A 210 18.68 2.77 -10.13
N SER A 211 19.70 3.50 -9.65
CA SER A 211 20.10 3.44 -8.24
C SER A 211 19.07 4.11 -7.33
N ILE A 212 19.05 3.72 -6.06
CA ILE A 212 18.06 4.21 -5.10
C ILE A 212 18.74 5.05 -4.03
N ASP A 213 18.26 6.27 -3.85
CA ASP A 213 18.56 7.10 -2.69
C ASP A 213 17.41 6.98 -1.69
N ARG A 214 17.73 6.62 -0.43
CA ARG A 214 16.72 6.42 0.61
C ARG A 214 17.06 7.17 1.89
N SER A 215 16.04 7.81 2.46
CA SER A 215 16.08 8.34 3.82
C SER A 215 14.86 7.83 4.59
N ILE A 216 15.07 7.31 5.79
CA ILE A 216 14.00 6.87 6.69
C ILE A 216 14.13 7.68 7.98
N ALA A 217 13.09 8.42 8.35
CA ALA A 217 13.08 9.27 9.54
C ALA A 217 11.97 8.86 10.51
N ILE A 218 12.26 8.91 11.80
CA ILE A 218 11.25 8.83 12.86
C ILE A 218 11.26 10.13 13.66
N ASN A 219 10.07 10.69 13.86
CA ASN A 219 9.88 11.94 14.58
C ASN A 219 9.32 11.67 15.98
N ILE A 220 10.13 11.91 17.01
CA ILE A 220 9.82 11.59 18.41
C ILE A 220 9.65 12.89 19.20
N PRO A 221 8.47 13.20 19.75
CA PRO A 221 8.28 14.35 20.64
C PRO A 221 9.24 14.35 21.82
N ASN A 222 9.70 15.53 22.26
CA ASN A 222 10.56 15.66 23.44
C ASN A 222 9.98 14.97 24.68
N THR A 223 8.65 15.01 24.86
CA THR A 223 7.99 14.33 26.00
C THR A 223 8.26 12.83 26.05
N SER A 224 8.26 12.17 24.89
CA SER A 224 8.50 10.73 24.79
C SER A 224 10.00 10.42 24.87
N TYR A 225 10.82 11.21 24.18
CA TYR A 225 12.27 11.06 24.17
C TYR A 225 12.87 11.23 25.57
N ASP A 226 12.48 12.29 26.30
CA ASP A 226 12.98 12.57 27.66
C ASP A 226 12.57 11.50 28.67
N GLN A 227 11.40 10.87 28.48
CA GLN A 227 10.88 9.86 29.39
C GLN A 227 11.62 8.52 29.29
N ALA A 228 12.16 8.18 28.11
CA ALA A 228 12.78 6.87 27.85
C ALA A 228 14.03 6.94 26.96
N LYS A 229 14.83 7.99 27.15
CA LYS A 229 15.99 8.31 26.30
C LYS A 229 16.90 7.12 26.03
N ASP A 230 17.34 6.43 27.08
CA ASP A 230 18.30 5.32 26.95
C ASP A 230 17.72 4.13 26.18
N ASP A 231 16.44 3.82 26.38
CA ASP A 231 15.74 2.75 25.66
C ASP A 231 15.55 3.11 24.18
N ILE A 232 15.17 4.36 23.89
CA ILE A 232 14.98 4.87 22.52
C ILE A 232 16.32 4.94 21.77
N ASP A 233 17.37 5.47 22.40
CA ASP A 233 18.70 5.56 21.79
C ASP A 233 19.25 4.17 21.46
N LYS A 234 19.11 3.22 22.38
CA LYS A 234 19.52 1.83 22.14
C LYS A 234 18.73 1.22 20.99
N PHE A 235 17.41 1.39 21.00
CA PHE A 235 16.53 0.88 19.95
C PHE A 235 16.93 1.44 18.58
N MET A 236 17.10 2.76 18.45
CA MET A 236 17.51 3.42 17.20
C MET A 236 18.92 3.02 16.73
N ALA A 237 19.86 2.82 17.65
CA ALA A 237 21.18 2.31 17.32
C ALA A 237 21.14 0.90 16.69
N GLU A 238 20.20 0.04 17.12
CA GLU A 238 20.00 -1.28 16.54
C GLU A 238 19.29 -1.24 15.16
N ARG A 239 18.54 -0.15 14.89
CA ARG A 239 17.77 0.09 13.65
C ARG A 239 18.55 0.80 12.54
N SER A 240 19.87 0.94 12.70
CA SER A 240 20.76 1.53 11.69
C SER A 240 22.07 0.77 11.60
N GLY A 241 22.86 1.04 10.55
CA GLY A 241 24.09 0.32 10.24
C GLY A 241 23.87 -0.88 9.33
N GLU A 242 24.95 -1.51 8.86
CA GLU A 242 25.00 -2.44 7.70
C GLU A 242 24.79 -1.74 6.35
N VAL A 243 23.64 -1.10 6.15
CA VAL A 243 23.36 -0.21 5.01
C VAL A 243 22.75 1.09 5.52
N GLY A 244 23.32 2.22 5.10
CA GLY A 244 22.91 3.55 5.54
C GLY A 244 23.49 3.97 6.90
N THR A 245 23.44 5.28 7.17
CA THR A 245 23.99 5.89 8.39
C THR A 245 22.90 6.59 9.19
N GLY A 246 22.76 6.20 10.47
CA GLY A 246 21.83 6.82 11.41
C GLY A 246 22.39 8.10 12.02
N THR A 247 21.58 9.16 12.04
CA THR A 247 21.94 10.46 12.64
C THR A 247 20.77 11.03 13.41
N TRP A 248 21.08 11.81 14.46
CA TRP A 248 20.09 12.53 15.24
C TRP A 248 20.08 14.01 14.86
N SER A 249 18.90 14.59 14.82
CA SER A 249 18.67 16.03 14.73
C SER A 249 17.52 16.45 15.64
N GLU A 250 17.42 17.75 15.91
CA GLU A 250 16.34 18.34 16.72
C GLU A 250 15.59 19.38 15.91
N ALA A 251 14.26 19.27 15.86
CA ALA A 251 13.40 20.22 15.19
C ALA A 251 12.00 20.22 15.81
N ASN A 252 11.34 21.38 15.87
CA ASN A 252 9.92 21.50 16.23
C ASN A 252 9.50 20.79 17.55
N ASN A 253 10.33 20.86 18.59
CA ASN A 253 10.12 20.16 19.88
C ASN A 253 10.12 18.62 19.77
N SER A 254 10.90 18.10 18.82
CA SER A 254 11.12 16.68 18.61
C SER A 254 12.59 16.37 18.39
N HIS A 255 12.95 15.12 18.71
CA HIS A 255 14.14 14.46 18.24
C HIS A 255 13.80 13.63 17.00
N ILE A 256 14.56 13.85 15.91
CA ILE A 256 14.38 13.14 14.65
C ILE A 256 15.60 12.25 14.44
N PHE A 257 15.38 10.95 14.36
CA PHE A 257 16.41 10.01 13.95
C PHE A 257 16.22 9.66 12.48
N THR A 258 17.27 9.87 11.69
CA THR A 258 17.25 9.66 10.24
C THR A 258 18.34 8.67 9.85
N VAL A 259 17.96 7.62 9.11
CA VAL A 259 18.89 6.71 8.43
C VAL A 259 18.93 7.06 6.96
N GLU A 260 20.11 7.37 6.42
CA GLU A 260 20.30 7.76 5.02
C GLU A 260 21.22 6.78 4.27
N GLY A 261 20.82 6.43 3.05
CA GLY A 261 21.59 5.65 2.08
C GLY A 261 21.54 6.28 0.69
N LYS A 262 22.64 6.20 -0.05
CA LYS A 262 22.80 6.82 -1.38
C LYS A 262 23.32 5.81 -2.38
N ASN A 263 22.85 5.89 -3.62
CA ASN A 263 23.21 4.98 -4.72
C ASN A 263 23.07 3.50 -4.34
N LEU A 264 21.99 3.15 -3.64
CA LEU A 264 21.71 1.80 -3.18
C LEU A 264 21.28 0.91 -4.35
N SER A 265 21.67 -0.36 -4.29
CA SER A 265 21.00 -1.41 -5.06
C SER A 265 19.62 -1.73 -4.45
N ALA A 266 18.77 -2.45 -5.19
CA ALA A 266 17.49 -2.93 -4.65
C ALA A 266 17.68 -3.77 -3.38
N ASP A 267 18.69 -4.65 -3.37
CA ASP A 267 19.03 -5.50 -2.22
C ASP A 267 19.53 -4.68 -1.01
N ASP A 268 20.32 -3.65 -1.24
CA ASP A 268 20.80 -2.79 -0.14
C ASP A 268 19.66 -1.93 0.41
N CYS A 269 18.80 -1.43 -0.47
CA CYS A 269 17.57 -0.73 -0.09
C CYS A 269 16.65 -1.63 0.74
N LYS A 270 16.55 -2.92 0.37
CA LYS A 270 15.85 -3.95 1.13
C LYS A 270 16.41 -4.11 2.53
N LYS A 271 17.71 -4.36 2.64
CA LYS A 271 18.40 -4.52 3.93
C LYS A 271 18.24 -3.28 4.81
N MET A 272 18.29 -2.10 4.21
CA MET A 272 18.08 -0.85 4.95
C MET A 272 16.67 -0.78 5.56
N THR A 273 15.63 -1.13 4.80
CA THR A 273 14.26 -1.22 5.33
C THR A 273 14.14 -2.31 6.40
N GLU A 274 14.63 -3.52 6.15
CA GLU A 274 14.60 -4.64 7.11
C GLU A 274 15.33 -4.31 8.43
N LYS A 275 16.47 -3.65 8.33
CA LYS A 275 17.25 -3.22 9.48
C LYS A 275 16.49 -2.20 10.31
N PHE A 276 15.86 -1.23 9.64
CA PHE A 276 15.06 -0.22 10.31
C PHE A 276 13.81 -0.82 10.97
N THR A 277 13.05 -1.65 10.24
CA THR A 277 11.82 -2.28 10.74
C THR A 277 12.09 -3.41 11.72
N GLY A 278 13.28 -4.01 11.71
CA GLY A 278 13.64 -5.18 12.50
C GLY A 278 12.90 -6.45 12.07
N LYS A 279 12.27 -6.42 10.90
CA LYS A 279 11.53 -7.55 10.32
C LYS A 279 12.22 -7.93 9.02
N SER A 280 12.47 -9.22 8.83
CA SER A 280 12.87 -9.74 7.53
C SER A 280 11.67 -9.61 6.59
N LEU A 281 11.91 -9.12 5.38
CA LEU A 281 10.91 -8.96 4.34
C LEU A 281 11.14 -10.04 3.29
N ASP A 282 10.08 -10.64 2.78
CA ASP A 282 10.24 -11.58 1.67
C ASP A 282 10.53 -10.81 0.36
N ASN A 283 9.88 -9.66 0.12
CA ASN A 283 9.94 -8.96 -1.18
C ASN A 283 10.21 -7.44 -1.06
N ILE A 284 11.44 -7.02 -1.36
CA ILE A 284 11.65 -5.74 -2.05
C ILE A 284 12.22 -6.08 -3.41
N THR A 285 11.49 -5.73 -4.46
CA THR A 285 11.91 -5.98 -5.84
C THR A 285 11.81 -4.68 -6.60
N VAL A 286 12.94 -4.25 -7.18
CA VAL A 286 13.00 -3.19 -8.17
C VAL A 286 13.56 -3.81 -9.43
N PHE A 287 12.70 -4.12 -10.39
CA PHE A 287 13.11 -4.70 -11.66
C PHE A 287 12.81 -3.74 -12.80
N PRO A 288 13.72 -3.62 -13.80
CA PRO A 288 13.33 -3.07 -15.08
C PRO A 288 12.20 -3.95 -15.64
N ASP A 289 11.14 -3.31 -16.11
CA ASP A 289 9.89 -3.92 -16.58
C ASP A 289 10.06 -5.01 -17.66
N SER A 290 11.25 -5.11 -18.26
CA SER A 290 11.61 -6.19 -19.21
C SER A 290 12.00 -7.53 -18.57
N GLU A 291 12.14 -7.62 -17.24
CA GLU A 291 12.49 -8.84 -16.50
C GLU A 291 11.40 -9.26 -15.50
N THR A 292 10.17 -9.50 -15.95
CA THR A 292 9.20 -10.27 -15.16
C THR A 292 9.59 -11.75 -15.20
N LYS A 293 10.32 -12.21 -14.18
CA LYS A 293 10.24 -13.63 -13.82
C LYS A 293 8.90 -13.84 -13.12
N ASP A 294 8.11 -14.74 -13.68
CA ASP A 294 6.93 -15.33 -13.05
C ASP A 294 7.24 -15.69 -11.59
N ILE A 295 6.70 -14.92 -10.64
CA ILE A 295 6.62 -15.36 -9.25
C ILE A 295 5.30 -16.12 -9.15
N GLU A 296 5.31 -17.39 -9.58
CA GLU A 296 4.29 -18.35 -9.19
C GLU A 296 4.39 -18.57 -7.68
N SER A 297 3.41 -18.07 -6.93
CA SER A 297 3.15 -18.56 -5.58
C SER A 297 2.45 -19.91 -5.69
N GLU A 298 3.18 -20.99 -5.42
CA GLU A 298 2.60 -22.30 -5.14
C GLU A 298 1.68 -22.21 -3.91
N SER A 299 0.37 -22.38 -4.10
CA SER A 299 -0.53 -22.82 -3.05
C SER A 299 -1.61 -23.72 -3.62
N GLU A 300 -1.77 -24.86 -2.96
CA GLU A 300 -2.52 -26.05 -3.38
C GLU A 300 -4.02 -25.82 -3.61
N GLU A 301 -4.48 -26.45 -4.69
CA GLU A 301 -5.79 -27.05 -4.98
C GLU A 301 -6.95 -26.82 -3.97
N SER A 302 -7.91 -25.97 -4.37
CA SER A 302 -9.32 -26.17 -4.01
C SER A 302 -10.23 -25.74 -5.16
N THR A 303 -10.83 -26.74 -5.79
CA THR A 303 -11.92 -26.62 -6.78
C THR A 303 -13.15 -25.96 -6.17
N GLU A 304 -13.55 -24.79 -6.68
CA GLU A 304 -14.96 -24.42 -6.74
C GLU A 304 -15.23 -23.50 -7.95
N GLU A 305 -16.18 -23.95 -8.75
CA GLU A 305 -16.54 -23.44 -10.08
C GLU A 305 -17.31 -22.13 -9.93
N SER A 306 -16.68 -21.01 -10.29
CA SER A 306 -17.37 -19.72 -10.46
C SER A 306 -16.91 -19.06 -11.75
N THR A 307 -17.88 -18.87 -12.64
CA THR A 307 -17.74 -18.22 -13.93
C THR A 307 -17.54 -16.72 -13.72
N GLU A 308 -16.30 -16.26 -13.65
CA GLU A 308 -15.94 -14.88 -13.89
C GLU A 308 -15.02 -14.80 -15.10
N ALA A 309 -15.26 -13.76 -15.91
CA ALA A 309 -14.57 -13.51 -17.15
C ALA A 309 -13.06 -13.53 -16.93
N ALA A 310 -12.35 -14.33 -17.72
CA ALA A 310 -10.91 -14.23 -17.86
C ALA A 310 -10.57 -12.75 -18.14
N SER A 311 -10.05 -12.06 -17.13
CA SER A 311 -9.36 -10.81 -17.36
C SER A 311 -8.13 -11.17 -18.16
N ASP A 312 -8.14 -10.79 -19.43
CA ASP A 312 -6.97 -10.82 -20.30
C ASP A 312 -5.78 -10.25 -19.52
N THR A 313 -4.85 -11.10 -19.11
CA THR A 313 -3.48 -10.70 -18.82
C THR A 313 -2.86 -10.33 -20.16
N SER A 314 -3.21 -9.17 -20.69
CA SER A 314 -2.44 -8.55 -21.76
C SER A 314 -1.37 -7.71 -21.09
N ASP A 315 -0.12 -8.02 -21.39
CA ASP A 315 1.05 -7.15 -21.29
C ASP A 315 0.74 -5.81 -22.01
N ASP A 316 -0.01 -4.93 -21.37
CA ASP A 316 -0.40 -3.66 -21.97
C ASP A 316 0.82 -2.74 -21.82
N VAL A 317 1.74 -2.84 -22.79
CA VAL A 317 2.92 -1.98 -22.89
C VAL A 317 2.48 -0.55 -22.60
N ASP A 318 3.05 0.10 -21.58
CA ASP A 318 2.74 1.49 -21.29
C ASP A 318 3.11 2.38 -22.49
N LYS A 319 2.07 2.70 -23.27
CA LYS A 319 2.17 3.43 -24.54
C LYS A 319 2.54 4.89 -24.32
N ARG A 320 2.18 5.46 -23.17
CA ARG A 320 2.42 6.89 -22.84
C ARG A 320 3.85 7.13 -22.38
N HIS A 321 4.52 6.11 -21.86
CA HIS A 321 5.90 6.17 -21.37
C HIS A 321 6.86 5.28 -22.16
N LEU A 322 6.64 5.18 -23.48
CA LEU A 322 7.38 4.31 -24.39
C LEU A 322 8.91 4.51 -24.34
N PHE A 323 9.36 5.74 -24.13
CA PHE A 323 10.79 6.12 -24.08
C PHE A 323 11.34 6.26 -22.64
N SER A 324 10.50 6.01 -21.63
CA SER A 324 10.92 6.01 -20.22
C SER A 324 11.58 4.68 -19.85
N LYS A 325 12.43 4.72 -18.82
CA LYS A 325 12.81 3.50 -18.11
C LYS A 325 11.71 3.16 -17.12
N ASN A 326 11.15 1.96 -17.23
CA ASN A 326 10.03 1.52 -16.42
C ASN A 326 10.55 0.56 -15.36
N TYR A 327 10.18 0.80 -14.10
CA TYR A 327 10.54 -0.02 -12.96
C TYR A 327 9.28 -0.38 -12.19
N ALA A 328 9.18 -1.63 -11.75
CA ALA A 328 8.22 -2.02 -10.73
C ALA A 328 8.91 -1.94 -9.36
N LEU A 329 8.41 -1.13 -8.45
CA LEU A 329 8.83 -1.05 -7.05
C LEU A 329 7.76 -1.74 -6.20
N ASN A 330 8.11 -2.91 -5.68
CA ASN A 330 7.32 -3.59 -4.66
C ASN A 330 8.07 -3.58 -3.34
N GLU A 331 7.43 -3.15 -2.26
CA GLU A 331 8.02 -3.06 -0.93
C GLU A 331 6.96 -3.27 0.15
N TYR A 332 7.23 -4.15 1.09
CA TYR A 332 6.43 -4.30 2.31
C TYR A 332 7.12 -3.58 3.48
N ILE A 333 6.39 -2.75 4.20
CA ILE A 333 6.89 -2.00 5.36
C ILE A 333 6.10 -2.43 6.59
N ASN A 334 6.78 -3.01 7.58
CA ASN A 334 6.20 -3.36 8.88
C ASN A 334 6.75 -2.42 9.97
N LEU A 335 5.86 -1.63 10.56
CA LEU A 335 6.14 -0.66 11.63
C LEU A 335 5.57 -1.09 12.98
N GLU A 336 5.28 -2.38 13.19
CA GLU A 336 4.69 -2.87 14.46
C GLU A 336 5.54 -2.52 15.69
N ASP A 337 6.87 -2.54 15.55
CA ASP A 337 7.78 -2.20 16.64
C ASP A 337 7.74 -0.70 17.01
N TYR A 338 7.14 0.13 16.16
CA TYR A 338 6.98 1.58 16.30
C TYR A 338 5.60 2.01 16.80
N ILE A 339 4.71 1.06 17.06
CA ILE A 339 3.38 1.33 17.63
C ILE A 339 3.56 2.06 18.96
N SER A 340 2.85 3.18 19.09
CA SER A 340 3.05 4.16 20.16
C SER A 340 1.73 4.70 20.70
N ASN A 341 0.62 4.00 20.46
CA ASN A 341 -0.72 4.35 20.93
C ASN A 341 -1.64 3.11 20.90
N TYR A 342 -2.83 3.28 21.48
CA TYR A 342 -3.83 2.22 21.64
C TYR A 342 -4.55 1.82 20.33
N ASN A 343 -4.38 2.56 19.23
CA ASN A 343 -4.95 2.20 17.93
C ASN A 343 -4.14 1.12 17.21
N ASN A 344 -2.99 0.70 17.78
CA ASN A 344 -2.11 -0.30 17.17
C ASN A 344 -1.60 0.12 15.78
N ALA A 345 -1.39 1.42 15.57
CA ALA A 345 -1.06 2.02 14.28
C ALA A 345 -0.02 3.16 14.41
N VAL A 346 0.69 3.42 13.31
CA VAL A 346 1.75 4.41 13.19
C VAL A 346 1.41 5.37 12.05
N SER A 347 1.62 6.67 12.27
CA SER A 347 1.52 7.67 11.18
C SER A 347 2.69 7.47 10.23
N PHE A 348 2.39 7.35 8.95
CA PHE A 348 3.37 7.00 7.92
C PHE A 348 3.21 7.89 6.70
N ASP A 349 4.31 8.52 6.28
CA ASP A 349 4.38 9.29 5.04
C ASP A 349 5.42 8.70 4.10
N TYR A 350 5.07 8.58 2.82
CA TYR A 350 5.95 8.10 1.76
C TYR A 350 6.18 9.21 0.73
N TYR A 351 7.43 9.63 0.59
CA TYR A 351 7.89 10.68 -0.31
C TYR A 351 8.69 10.08 -1.46
N VAL A 352 8.56 10.69 -2.63
CA VAL A 352 9.28 10.30 -3.87
C VAL A 352 9.86 11.53 -4.58
N ASN A 353 10.84 11.34 -5.47
CA ASN A 353 11.35 12.44 -6.28
C ASN A 353 10.30 12.92 -7.29
N PRO A 354 10.26 14.24 -7.60
CA PRO A 354 9.19 14.79 -8.41
C PRO A 354 9.31 14.49 -9.91
N GLU A 355 10.49 14.10 -10.38
CA GLU A 355 10.86 14.00 -11.79
C GLU A 355 10.47 12.67 -12.49
N ASN A 356 9.89 11.73 -11.74
CA ASN A 356 9.40 10.46 -12.27
C ASN A 356 7.87 10.40 -12.18
N ASN A 357 7.25 9.58 -13.02
CA ASN A 357 5.85 9.21 -12.86
C ASN A 357 5.75 8.04 -11.88
N TYR A 358 4.71 8.04 -11.06
CA TYR A 358 4.40 6.97 -10.10
C TYR A 358 2.94 6.62 -10.23
N GLU A 359 2.63 5.35 -10.48
CA GLU A 359 1.26 4.84 -10.47
C GLU A 359 1.24 3.52 -9.71
N GLY A 360 0.13 3.22 -9.03
CA GLY A 360 -0.01 1.94 -8.36
C GLY A 360 -0.91 1.98 -7.14
N THR A 361 -0.60 1.12 -6.17
CA THR A 361 -1.43 0.92 -4.99
C THR A 361 -0.60 0.79 -3.73
N ILE A 362 -1.16 1.28 -2.63
CA ILE A 362 -0.63 1.09 -1.28
C ILE A 362 -1.75 0.51 -0.44
N THR A 363 -1.52 -0.67 0.12
CA THR A 363 -2.50 -1.39 0.96
C THR A 363 -2.03 -1.39 2.40
N ASP A 364 -2.87 -0.92 3.32
CA ASP A 364 -2.55 -0.90 4.74
C ASP A 364 -2.86 -2.23 5.45
N GLY A 365 -2.44 -2.36 6.71
CA GLY A 365 -2.67 -3.56 7.53
C GLY A 365 -4.14 -3.93 7.81
N THR A 366 -5.10 -3.07 7.44
CA THR A 366 -6.53 -3.40 7.50
C THR A 366 -7.05 -4.03 6.19
N GLY A 367 -6.21 -4.07 5.16
CA GLY A 367 -6.59 -4.49 3.81
C GLY A 367 -7.18 -3.35 2.96
N TYR A 368 -7.14 -2.10 3.44
CA TYR A 368 -7.60 -0.96 2.64
C TYR A 368 -6.52 -0.53 1.64
N SER A 369 -6.86 -0.58 0.35
CA SER A 369 -5.98 -0.19 -0.75
C SER A 369 -6.28 1.23 -1.24
N SER A 370 -5.25 2.07 -1.29
CA SER A 370 -5.28 3.40 -1.90
C SER A 370 -4.58 3.38 -3.25
N THR A 371 -5.25 3.80 -4.31
CA THR A 371 -4.59 4.07 -5.59
C THR A 371 -3.81 5.37 -5.49
N VAL A 372 -2.55 5.35 -5.91
CA VAL A 372 -1.70 6.53 -6.04
C VAL A 372 -1.36 6.72 -7.51
N SER A 373 -1.43 7.97 -7.98
CA SER A 373 -0.97 8.35 -9.31
C SER A 373 -0.40 9.76 -9.23
N ARG A 374 0.78 9.92 -9.80
CA ARG A 374 1.50 11.18 -9.81
C ARG A 374 2.30 11.32 -11.10
N SER A 375 1.99 12.36 -11.86
CA SER A 375 2.77 12.73 -13.03
C SER A 375 4.06 13.47 -12.65
N ALA A 376 5.11 13.25 -13.43
CA ALA A 376 6.39 13.91 -13.28
C ALA A 376 6.28 15.42 -13.50
N ILE A 377 6.98 16.19 -12.67
CA ILE A 377 7.09 17.65 -12.75
C ILE A 377 8.53 18.06 -12.44
N SER A 378 8.95 19.22 -12.92
CA SER A 378 10.23 19.81 -12.51
C SER A 378 10.20 20.22 -11.03
N GLY A 379 11.21 19.83 -10.27
CA GLY A 379 11.37 20.30 -8.89
C GLY A 379 12.54 19.62 -8.19
N ASP A 380 13.12 20.32 -7.20
CA ASP A 380 14.29 19.81 -6.47
C ASP A 380 13.91 19.13 -5.15
N SER A 381 12.68 19.31 -4.68
CA SER A 381 12.19 18.77 -3.41
C SER A 381 11.34 17.53 -3.62
N ASN A 382 11.59 16.49 -2.83
CA ASN A 382 10.77 15.28 -2.82
C ASN A 382 9.34 15.61 -2.37
N THR A 383 8.39 14.89 -2.94
CA THR A 383 6.96 15.16 -2.78
C THR A 383 6.26 13.99 -2.15
N LEU A 384 5.29 14.28 -1.29
CA LEU A 384 4.45 13.28 -0.64
C LEU A 384 3.63 12.53 -1.70
N LEU A 385 3.80 11.21 -1.76
CA LEU A 385 3.00 10.31 -2.59
C LEU A 385 1.82 9.75 -1.79
N TYR A 386 2.04 9.42 -0.52
CA TYR A 386 1.05 8.79 0.34
C TYR A 386 1.24 9.17 1.80
N SER A 387 0.13 9.31 2.52
CA SER A 387 0.08 9.47 3.97
C SER A 387 -0.99 8.53 4.53
N GLY A 388 -0.68 7.80 5.59
CA GLY A 388 -1.55 6.79 6.16
C GLY A 388 -1.32 6.56 7.65
N TYR A 389 -2.21 5.77 8.26
CA TYR A 389 -2.16 5.44 9.68
C TYR A 389 -2.44 3.95 9.91
N SER A 390 -1.37 3.16 9.98
CA SER A 390 -1.42 1.70 10.12
C SER A 390 -0.11 1.15 10.67
N SER A 391 -0.07 -0.13 11.02
CA SER A 391 1.16 -0.81 11.44
C SER A 391 1.94 -1.41 10.27
N THR A 392 1.30 -1.64 9.11
CA THR A 392 1.94 -2.27 7.95
C THR A 392 1.45 -1.67 6.64
N PHE A 393 2.30 -1.66 5.62
CA PHE A 393 1.99 -1.12 4.29
C PHE A 393 2.60 -2.01 3.19
N ASP A 394 1.79 -2.49 2.27
CA ASP A 394 2.21 -3.15 1.01
C ASP A 394 2.18 -2.13 -0.12
N ILE A 395 3.34 -1.74 -0.62
CA ILE A 395 3.54 -0.70 -1.63
C ILE A 395 3.87 -1.38 -2.97
N LYS A 396 3.06 -1.13 -3.99
CA LYS A 396 3.26 -1.62 -5.36
C LYS A 396 3.14 -0.44 -6.32
N LEU A 397 4.27 -0.04 -6.92
CA LEU A 397 4.36 1.14 -7.77
C LEU A 397 5.02 0.80 -9.09
N ASP A 398 4.39 1.21 -10.18
CA ASP A 398 5.02 1.39 -11.48
C ASP A 398 5.66 2.78 -11.51
N VAL A 399 6.95 2.80 -11.82
CA VAL A 399 7.77 4.01 -11.82
C VAL A 399 8.35 4.23 -13.21
N ASN A 400 7.88 5.27 -13.89
CA ASN A 400 8.41 5.66 -15.19
C ASN A 400 9.41 6.81 -15.01
N ILE A 401 10.68 6.48 -15.20
CA ILE A 401 11.78 7.43 -15.16
C ILE A 401 11.91 8.07 -16.53
N LEU A 402 11.55 9.35 -16.60
CA LEU A 402 11.66 10.14 -17.83
C LEU A 402 13.12 10.47 -18.14
N PRO A 403 13.59 10.26 -19.38
CA PRO A 403 14.95 10.59 -19.76
C PRO A 403 15.13 12.10 -19.95
N ASN A 404 16.35 12.57 -19.72
CA ASN A 404 16.75 13.92 -20.10
C ASN A 404 16.99 13.98 -21.61
N VAL A 405 16.65 15.09 -22.26
CA VAL A 405 16.79 15.26 -23.70
C VAL A 405 17.69 16.45 -24.01
N SER A 406 18.92 16.19 -24.47
CA SER A 406 19.83 17.27 -24.88
C SER A 406 19.49 17.84 -26.26
N LYS A 407 18.81 17.06 -27.11
CA LYS A 407 18.44 17.52 -28.44
C LYS A 407 17.13 16.91 -28.92
N TYR A 408 16.22 17.78 -29.32
CA TYR A 408 15.02 17.43 -30.05
C TYR A 408 15.03 18.10 -31.42
N ARG A 409 14.95 17.31 -32.48
CA ARG A 409 14.86 17.80 -33.85
C ARG A 409 13.72 17.12 -34.58
N HIS A 410 12.77 17.90 -35.03
CA HIS A 410 11.55 17.43 -35.66
C HIS A 410 11.35 18.14 -37.00
N ILE A 411 11.33 17.38 -38.10
CA ILE A 411 11.13 17.89 -39.45
C ILE A 411 9.85 17.31 -40.04
N VAL A 412 8.97 18.17 -40.51
CA VAL A 412 7.76 17.82 -41.28
C VAL A 412 7.93 18.36 -42.70
N GLU A 413 8.01 17.48 -43.70
CA GLU A 413 8.06 17.86 -45.12
C GLU A 413 6.68 17.75 -45.77
N ILE A 414 6.10 18.88 -46.20
CA ILE A 414 4.86 18.88 -46.98
C ILE A 414 5.19 18.58 -48.45
N THR A 415 4.88 17.37 -48.87
CA THR A 415 5.09 16.91 -50.25
C THR A 415 4.24 17.71 -51.26
N PRO A 416 4.60 17.69 -52.56
CA PRO A 416 3.80 18.33 -53.61
C PRO A 416 2.35 17.82 -53.71
N THR A 417 2.11 16.56 -53.36
CA THR A 417 0.79 15.91 -53.45
C THR A 417 -0.10 16.14 -52.23
N GLY A 418 0.38 16.88 -51.22
CA GLY A 418 -0.36 17.15 -49.99
C GLY A 418 -0.31 16.05 -48.93
N LYS A 419 0.66 15.14 -49.05
CA LYS A 419 1.08 14.24 -47.95
C LYS A 419 2.19 14.88 -47.12
N ILE A 420 2.46 14.33 -45.94
CA ILE A 420 3.61 14.69 -45.11
C ILE A 420 4.62 13.54 -45.03
N LYS A 421 5.88 13.91 -44.80
CA LYS A 421 6.91 13.03 -44.24
C LYS A 421 7.38 13.65 -42.93
N ARG A 422 7.44 12.87 -41.87
CA ARG A 422 7.91 13.31 -40.56
C ARG A 422 9.21 12.58 -40.26
N ASP A 423 10.22 13.33 -39.83
CA ASP A 423 11.49 12.81 -39.34
C ASP A 423 11.76 13.43 -37.96
N ILE A 424 11.83 12.58 -36.94
CA ILE A 424 12.11 12.98 -35.56
C ILE A 424 13.46 12.39 -35.17
N THR A 425 14.33 13.22 -34.61
CA THR A 425 15.59 12.81 -33.99
C THR A 425 15.60 13.33 -32.56
N VAL A 426 15.72 12.43 -31.61
CA VAL A 426 15.85 12.74 -30.18
C VAL A 426 17.19 12.21 -29.69
N VAL A 427 17.89 13.01 -28.90
CA VAL A 427 19.09 12.59 -28.18
C VAL A 427 18.79 12.67 -26.70
N PHE A 428 18.73 11.50 -26.06
CA PHE A 428 18.59 11.38 -24.63
C PHE A 428 19.96 11.47 -23.98
N SER A 429 20.14 12.37 -23.01
CA SER A 429 21.45 12.65 -22.40
C SER A 429 21.66 11.91 -21.10
N GLU A 430 22.83 11.28 -20.96
CA GLU A 430 23.27 10.59 -19.74
C GLU A 430 22.30 9.57 -19.13
N SER A 431 21.31 9.12 -19.92
CA SER A 431 20.16 8.39 -19.40
C SER A 431 20.23 6.89 -19.67
N PHE A 432 21.04 6.42 -20.61
CA PHE A 432 21.03 5.02 -21.07
C PHE A 432 22.43 4.39 -21.08
N ASN A 433 22.50 3.11 -20.72
CA ASN A 433 23.65 2.23 -20.98
C ASN A 433 23.38 1.32 -22.20
N ASP A 434 24.33 0.44 -22.54
CA ASP A 434 24.23 -0.45 -23.70
C ASP A 434 23.04 -1.44 -23.62
N ASP A 435 22.70 -1.91 -22.42
CA ASP A 435 21.62 -2.88 -22.23
C ASP A 435 20.26 -2.17 -22.22
N ASP A 436 20.17 -0.98 -21.61
CA ASP A 436 18.98 -0.13 -21.69
C ASP A 436 18.65 0.21 -23.16
N ALA A 437 19.69 0.55 -23.95
CA ALA A 437 19.52 0.93 -25.36
C ALA A 437 19.01 -0.24 -26.22
N LYS A 438 19.52 -1.46 -25.99
CA LYS A 438 19.04 -2.67 -26.66
C LYS A 438 17.60 -2.98 -26.28
N SER A 439 17.28 -2.93 -24.99
CA SER A 439 15.93 -3.17 -24.48
C SER A 439 14.92 -2.17 -25.08
N LEU A 440 15.28 -0.88 -25.12
CA LEU A 440 14.45 0.13 -25.77
C LEU A 440 14.30 -0.13 -27.28
N GLU A 441 15.37 -0.50 -27.98
CA GLU A 441 15.31 -0.80 -29.42
C GLU A 441 14.37 -1.98 -29.73
N GLU A 442 14.44 -3.05 -28.93
CA GLU A 442 13.56 -4.21 -29.06
C GLU A 442 12.10 -3.86 -28.75
N LYS A 443 11.85 -3.11 -27.68
CA LYS A 443 10.51 -2.58 -27.32
C LYS A 443 9.93 -1.76 -28.46
N LEU A 444 10.69 -0.79 -28.98
CA LEU A 444 10.26 0.06 -30.09
C LEU A 444 10.00 -0.74 -31.38
N LYS A 445 10.86 -1.71 -31.72
CA LYS A 445 10.62 -2.58 -32.89
C LYS A 445 9.34 -3.38 -32.77
N SER A 446 9.06 -3.91 -31.58
CA SER A 446 7.83 -4.65 -31.29
C SER A 446 6.59 -3.77 -31.47
N VAL A 447 6.54 -2.64 -30.76
CA VAL A 447 5.40 -1.70 -30.77
C VAL A 447 5.16 -1.11 -32.16
N LEU A 448 6.21 -0.78 -32.90
CA LEU A 448 6.09 -0.15 -34.22
C LEU A 448 5.84 -1.15 -35.36
N SER A 449 5.91 -2.47 -35.11
CA SER A 449 5.89 -3.52 -36.14
C SER A 449 4.64 -3.52 -37.04
N GLN A 450 3.48 -3.09 -36.50
CA GLN A 450 2.21 -3.02 -37.22
C GLN A 450 1.89 -1.62 -37.76
N SER A 451 2.79 -0.67 -37.61
CA SER A 451 2.59 0.73 -38.00
C SER A 451 3.35 1.11 -39.28
N LYS A 452 3.03 2.29 -39.86
CA LYS A 452 3.89 2.90 -40.91
C LYS A 452 4.99 3.79 -40.31
N ILE A 453 5.09 3.86 -38.99
CA ILE A 453 6.16 4.55 -38.28
C ILE A 453 7.39 3.62 -38.31
N LYS A 454 8.54 4.18 -38.69
CA LYS A 454 9.78 3.46 -38.89
C LYS A 454 10.79 3.88 -37.83
N LEU A 455 11.38 2.91 -37.16
CA LEU A 455 12.57 3.10 -36.34
C LEU A 455 13.80 3.10 -37.24
N ASP A 456 14.33 4.28 -37.54
CA ASP A 456 15.45 4.44 -38.48
C ASP A 456 16.82 4.23 -37.80
N LYS A 457 16.93 4.59 -36.52
CA LYS A 457 18.17 4.48 -35.76
C LYS A 457 17.90 4.41 -34.27
N VAL A 458 18.61 3.53 -33.58
CA VAL A 458 18.89 3.60 -32.14
C VAL A 458 20.41 3.43 -32.00
N SER A 459 21.09 4.40 -31.39
CA SER A 459 22.54 4.29 -31.21
C SER A 459 23.03 5.06 -30.01
N LEU A 460 23.80 4.39 -29.17
CA LEU A 460 24.48 4.99 -28.03
C LEU A 460 25.80 5.64 -28.47
N ASN A 461 26.09 6.84 -27.97
CA ASN A 461 27.35 7.55 -28.14
C ASN A 461 27.84 8.04 -26.77
N GLY A 462 28.68 7.24 -26.11
CA GLY A 462 28.99 7.48 -24.70
C GLY A 462 27.77 7.12 -23.84
N LYS A 463 27.22 8.10 -23.12
CA LYS A 463 25.96 7.92 -22.36
C LYS A 463 24.72 8.52 -23.06
N ASP A 464 24.92 9.10 -24.25
CA ASP A 464 23.86 9.77 -24.99
C ASP A 464 23.24 8.81 -26.01
N LEU A 465 21.93 8.62 -25.96
CA LEU A 465 21.18 7.75 -26.87
C LEU A 465 20.50 8.56 -27.96
N GLU A 466 20.92 8.38 -29.22
CA GLU A 466 20.25 8.96 -30.38
C GLU A 466 19.20 8.00 -30.92
N VAL A 467 17.94 8.45 -30.97
CA VAL A 467 16.81 7.74 -31.57
C VAL A 467 16.28 8.53 -32.76
N LYS A 468 16.09 7.85 -33.90
CA LYS A 468 15.50 8.39 -35.12
C LYS A 468 14.27 7.62 -35.52
N ILE A 469 13.18 8.34 -35.73
CA ILE A 469 11.89 7.78 -36.10
C ILE A 469 11.32 8.59 -37.26
N SER A 470 10.78 7.92 -38.26
CA SER A 470 10.11 8.58 -39.38
C SER A 470 8.74 8.00 -39.68
N SER A 471 7.88 8.82 -40.30
CA SER A 471 6.57 8.41 -40.77
C SER A 471 6.21 9.12 -42.07
N SER A 472 5.24 8.58 -42.80
CA SER A 472 4.73 9.23 -44.01
C SER A 472 3.28 8.85 -44.28
N GLY A 473 2.49 9.81 -44.76
CA GLY A 473 1.05 9.62 -44.94
C GLY A 473 0.33 10.94 -45.19
N THR A 474 -1.00 10.92 -45.15
CA THR A 474 -1.74 12.17 -44.88
C THR A 474 -1.52 12.60 -43.43
N ILE A 475 -1.80 13.86 -43.09
CA ILE A 475 -1.63 14.34 -41.72
C ILE A 475 -2.60 13.64 -40.74
N GLU A 476 -3.78 13.27 -41.22
CA GLU A 476 -4.78 12.53 -40.44
C GLU A 476 -4.35 11.08 -40.23
N GLU A 477 -3.81 10.42 -41.26
CA GLU A 477 -3.22 9.07 -41.12
C GLU A 477 -2.06 9.09 -40.12
N ASP A 478 -1.19 10.09 -40.20
CA ASP A 478 -0.03 10.25 -39.30
C ASP A 478 -0.46 10.48 -37.85
N ALA A 479 -1.34 11.44 -37.60
CA ALA A 479 -1.85 11.74 -36.27
C ALA A 479 -2.50 10.50 -35.63
N LYS A 480 -3.34 9.78 -36.39
CA LYS A 480 -4.00 8.56 -35.91
C LYS A 480 -3.00 7.45 -35.56
N MET A 481 -1.95 7.26 -36.37
CA MET A 481 -0.92 6.26 -36.08
C MET A 481 -0.15 6.58 -34.80
N TRP A 482 0.19 7.85 -34.56
CA TRP A 482 0.86 8.27 -33.33
C TRP A 482 -0.05 8.16 -32.11
N GLU A 483 -1.34 8.48 -32.24
CA GLU A 483 -2.35 8.28 -31.19
C GLU A 483 -2.49 6.78 -30.83
N GLU A 484 -2.59 5.89 -31.82
CA GLU A 484 -2.69 4.44 -31.61
C GLU A 484 -1.44 3.86 -30.92
N ILE A 485 -0.25 4.38 -31.23
CA ILE A 485 1.03 3.89 -30.67
C ILE A 485 1.33 4.46 -29.29
N THR A 486 0.98 5.71 -29.03
CA THR A 486 1.41 6.43 -27.81
C THR A 486 0.29 6.62 -26.80
N GLY A 487 -0.97 6.41 -27.18
CA GLY A 487 -2.13 6.61 -26.30
C GLY A 487 -2.42 8.07 -25.96
N TYR A 488 -1.74 9.04 -26.59
CA TYR A 488 -2.05 10.46 -26.48
C TYR A 488 -3.20 10.82 -27.44
N SER A 489 -4.39 11.05 -26.88
CA SER A 489 -5.61 11.35 -27.64
C SER A 489 -5.69 12.80 -28.10
N GLY A 490 -6.29 13.04 -29.27
CA GLY A 490 -6.89 14.35 -29.58
C GLY A 490 -6.06 15.36 -30.35
N SER A 491 -5.01 14.96 -31.07
CA SER A 491 -4.24 15.88 -31.93
C SER A 491 -5.12 16.52 -33.01
N ILE A 492 -5.35 17.84 -32.93
CA ILE A 492 -6.03 18.61 -33.97
C ILE A 492 -5.03 18.96 -35.10
N SER A 493 -4.46 17.94 -35.76
CA SER A 493 -3.55 18.16 -36.89
C SER A 493 -4.33 18.26 -38.20
N SER A 494 -4.03 19.26 -39.03
CA SER A 494 -4.70 19.47 -40.32
C SER A 494 -3.78 20.09 -41.37
N LEU A 495 -3.98 19.68 -42.62
CA LEU A 495 -3.27 20.18 -43.79
C LEU A 495 -4.27 20.38 -44.91
N ASP A 496 -4.67 21.62 -45.12
CA ASP A 496 -5.46 22.00 -46.29
C ASP A 496 -4.56 22.65 -47.35
N ILE A 497 -4.68 22.18 -48.58
CA ILE A 497 -4.00 22.75 -49.74
C ILE A 497 -5.07 23.08 -50.76
N ASP A 498 -5.20 24.35 -51.12
CA ASP A 498 -6.20 24.78 -52.10
C ASP A 498 -5.94 24.07 -53.44
N LYS A 499 -6.88 23.18 -53.80
CA LYS A 499 -6.85 22.38 -55.03
C LYS A 499 -7.60 23.05 -56.19
N LYS A 500 -8.09 24.30 -56.04
CA LYS A 500 -8.85 24.98 -57.10
C LYS A 500 -7.96 25.22 -58.33
N GLY A 501 -7.99 24.27 -59.26
CA GLY A 501 -7.42 24.32 -60.61
C GLY A 501 -6.07 23.62 -60.74
N LEU A 502 -6.03 22.59 -61.61
CA LEU A 502 -4.79 21.91 -62.05
C LEU A 502 -3.70 22.87 -62.60
N PHE A 503 -4.06 24.12 -62.93
CA PHE A 503 -3.22 25.11 -63.60
C PHE A 503 -2.93 26.38 -62.80
N VAL A 504 -3.30 26.46 -61.51
CA VAL A 504 -2.98 27.65 -60.70
C VAL A 504 -1.52 27.62 -60.27
N THR A 505 -0.77 28.69 -60.54
CA THR A 505 0.68 28.76 -60.27
C THR A 505 1.04 28.85 -58.78
N LYS A 506 0.08 29.20 -57.93
CA LYS A 506 0.21 29.34 -56.48
C LYS A 506 -0.83 28.50 -55.76
N GLN A 507 -0.43 27.85 -54.68
CA GLN A 507 -1.31 27.09 -53.78
C GLN A 507 -1.31 27.74 -52.41
N ARG A 508 -2.49 27.98 -51.85
CA ARG A 508 -2.64 28.35 -50.45
C ARG A 508 -2.54 27.08 -49.60
N ILE A 509 -1.83 27.17 -48.48
CA ILE A 509 -1.68 26.11 -47.49
C ILE A 509 -2.21 26.64 -46.16
N SER A 510 -3.01 25.83 -45.48
CA SER A 510 -3.34 25.97 -44.06
C SER A 510 -2.77 24.75 -43.35
N PHE A 511 -1.92 24.96 -42.36
CA PHE A 511 -1.25 23.89 -41.64
C PHE A 511 -1.43 24.08 -40.13
N MET A 512 -1.80 23.01 -39.45
CA MET A 512 -1.81 22.86 -38.01
C MET A 512 -1.23 21.50 -37.68
N ASP A 513 -0.29 21.43 -36.74
CA ASP A 513 0.23 20.16 -36.25
C ASP A 513 0.20 20.18 -34.74
N ASP A 514 -0.54 19.25 -34.16
CA ASP A 514 -0.77 19.13 -32.73
C ASP A 514 -0.08 17.87 -32.19
N PHE A 515 1.17 17.70 -32.60
CA PHE A 515 2.01 16.57 -32.21
C PHE A 515 2.53 16.79 -30.78
N ASN A 516 2.19 15.92 -29.84
CA ASN A 516 2.65 16.05 -28.46
C ASN A 516 4.12 15.56 -28.30
N PRO A 517 5.10 16.44 -28.03
CA PRO A 517 6.48 16.01 -27.81
C PRO A 517 6.72 15.35 -26.45
N GLU A 518 5.77 15.41 -25.51
CA GLU A 518 5.87 14.75 -24.19
C GLU A 518 6.05 13.23 -24.28
N ILE A 519 5.72 12.63 -25.43
CA ILE A 519 6.00 11.22 -25.71
C ILE A 519 7.48 10.87 -25.48
N PHE A 520 8.40 11.83 -25.62
CA PHE A 520 9.83 11.62 -25.43
C PHE A 520 10.32 12.05 -24.05
N THR A 521 9.80 13.16 -23.52
CA THR A 521 10.11 13.66 -22.17
C THR A 521 9.12 14.77 -21.81
N SER A 522 8.70 14.87 -20.54
CA SER A 522 7.97 16.05 -20.04
C SER A 522 8.91 17.15 -19.53
N GLY A 523 10.22 16.87 -19.44
CA GLY A 523 11.22 17.78 -18.89
C GLY A 523 11.74 18.84 -19.87
N ASN A 524 12.86 19.45 -19.47
CA ASN A 524 13.58 20.41 -20.30
C ASN A 524 14.28 19.73 -21.48
N VAL A 525 14.29 20.43 -22.61
CA VAL A 525 15.09 20.08 -23.79
C VAL A 525 16.13 21.15 -24.04
N ASP A 526 17.42 20.79 -23.96
CA ASP A 526 18.52 21.76 -24.07
C ASP A 526 18.53 22.45 -25.44
N SER A 527 18.33 21.70 -26.52
CA SER A 527 18.27 22.21 -27.89
C SER A 527 17.02 21.72 -28.63
N TYR A 528 16.08 22.62 -28.88
CA TYR A 528 14.83 22.34 -29.61
C TYR A 528 14.86 22.90 -31.04
N GLU A 529 14.50 22.07 -32.02
CA GLU A 529 14.29 22.48 -33.41
C GLU A 529 13.08 21.78 -34.02
N TYR A 530 12.06 22.55 -34.44
CA TYR A 530 10.93 22.07 -35.23
C TYR A 530 10.88 22.79 -36.59
N ILE A 531 10.78 22.04 -37.69
CA ILE A 531 10.85 22.59 -39.06
C ILE A 531 9.71 22.03 -39.91
N VAL A 532 8.91 22.92 -40.50
CA VAL A 532 8.00 22.55 -41.59
C VAL A 532 8.62 22.97 -42.92
N LYS A 533 9.11 21.98 -43.69
CA LYS A 533 9.68 22.19 -45.02
C LYS A 533 8.60 22.35 -46.07
N ASN A 534 8.88 23.17 -47.08
CA ASN A 534 7.96 23.46 -48.18
C ASN A 534 6.62 24.06 -47.71
N ALA A 535 6.64 24.74 -46.56
CA ALA A 535 5.51 25.50 -46.01
C ALA A 535 5.11 26.67 -46.93
N GLY A 536 6.02 27.22 -47.73
CA GLY A 536 5.78 28.38 -48.57
C GLY A 536 6.03 29.70 -47.83
N LYS A 537 5.52 30.80 -48.39
CA LYS A 537 5.65 32.14 -47.81
C LYS A 537 4.39 32.49 -47.01
N PRO A 538 4.50 33.08 -45.81
CA PRO A 538 3.34 33.41 -44.99
C PRO A 538 2.42 34.41 -45.72
N VAL A 539 1.11 34.22 -45.62
CA VAL A 539 0.11 35.18 -46.13
C VAL A 539 0.08 36.42 -45.26
N ASP A 540 0.20 36.21 -43.95
CA ASP A 540 0.27 37.25 -42.94
C ASP A 540 1.46 36.93 -42.02
N LYS A 541 2.30 37.94 -41.77
CA LYS A 541 3.51 37.80 -40.95
C LYS A 541 3.20 37.79 -39.45
N ASP A 542 1.97 38.09 -39.05
CA ASP A 542 1.58 38.20 -37.65
C ASP A 542 0.60 37.10 -37.22
N LEU A 543 0.22 36.17 -38.13
CA LEU A 543 -0.72 35.06 -37.89
C LEU A 543 -0.06 33.68 -38.03
N TYR A 544 1.08 33.48 -37.37
CA TYR A 544 1.60 32.15 -37.12
C TYR A 544 1.86 31.99 -35.62
N LEU A 545 1.30 30.93 -35.02
CA LEU A 545 1.25 30.58 -33.59
C LEU A 545 -0.13 30.77 -32.94
N ALA A 546 -0.74 29.65 -32.55
CA ALA A 546 -1.59 29.55 -31.39
C ALA A 546 -0.72 28.95 -30.27
N GLY A 547 -0.21 29.81 -29.37
CA GLY A 547 0.60 29.39 -28.22
C GLY A 547 2.09 29.68 -28.35
N SER A 548 2.67 30.20 -27.27
CA SER A 548 4.09 30.49 -27.11
C SER A 548 4.80 29.28 -26.53
N PHE A 549 5.78 28.73 -27.27
CA PHE A 549 6.82 27.92 -26.66
C PHE A 549 7.71 28.84 -25.81
N GLU A 550 7.73 28.64 -24.49
CA GLU A 550 8.68 29.34 -23.64
C GLU A 550 10.11 29.02 -24.11
N ASN A 551 10.94 30.05 -24.24
CA ASN A 551 12.33 29.97 -24.73
C ASN A 551 12.52 29.49 -26.19
N ALA A 552 11.52 29.58 -27.06
CA ALA A 552 11.70 29.32 -28.50
C ALA A 552 11.23 30.47 -29.41
N GLU A 553 11.93 30.63 -30.54
CA GLU A 553 11.64 31.61 -31.60
C GLU A 553 11.09 30.89 -32.84
N ALA A 554 9.91 31.31 -33.31
CA ALA A 554 9.32 30.85 -34.56
C ALA A 554 9.52 31.87 -35.69
N LYS A 555 9.93 31.42 -36.87
CA LYS A 555 10.07 32.27 -38.06
C LYS A 555 10.00 31.50 -39.37
N PHE A 556 9.61 32.20 -40.43
CA PHE A 556 9.79 31.72 -41.80
C PHE A 556 11.20 32.03 -42.30
N LYS A 557 11.89 31.02 -42.84
CA LYS A 557 13.18 31.14 -43.54
C LYS A 557 13.04 30.58 -44.95
N GLY A 558 12.88 31.47 -45.93
CA GLY A 558 12.64 31.07 -47.31
C GLY A 558 11.23 30.49 -47.49
N ASN A 559 11.14 29.20 -47.82
CA ASN A 559 9.87 28.47 -47.93
C ASN A 559 9.62 27.55 -46.74
N ASP A 560 10.46 27.60 -45.70
CA ASP A 560 10.36 26.73 -44.53
C ASP A 560 9.91 27.54 -43.33
N PHE A 561 9.10 26.93 -42.48
CA PHE A 561 8.76 27.44 -41.16
C PHE A 561 9.66 26.75 -40.13
N ILE A 562 10.26 27.50 -39.22
CA ILE A 562 11.27 27.01 -38.27
C ILE A 562 10.95 27.55 -36.89
N VAL A 563 10.91 26.67 -35.89
CA VAL A 563 10.90 26.99 -34.46
C VAL A 563 12.20 26.49 -33.85
N LYS A 564 12.92 27.34 -33.12
CA LYS A 564 14.18 26.98 -32.44
C LYS A 564 14.21 27.57 -31.05
N GLY A 565 14.66 26.79 -30.07
CA GLY A 565 14.82 27.26 -28.70
C GLY A 565 15.92 26.52 -27.96
N GLU A 566 16.32 27.09 -26.84
CA GLU A 566 17.25 26.46 -25.89
C GLU A 566 16.54 26.33 -24.54
N ASN A 567 16.72 25.21 -23.84
CA ASN A 567 16.04 24.90 -22.57
C ASN A 567 14.51 25.07 -22.66
N VAL A 568 13.91 24.39 -23.63
CA VAL A 568 12.46 24.43 -23.87
C VAL A 568 11.78 23.36 -23.02
N MET A 569 10.81 23.74 -22.19
CA MET A 569 9.97 22.81 -21.43
C MET A 569 8.94 22.15 -22.36
N MET A 570 9.01 20.81 -22.53
CA MET A 570 8.11 20.09 -23.43
C MET A 570 6.66 20.08 -22.95
N SER A 571 6.43 20.19 -21.64
CA SER A 571 5.10 20.30 -21.04
C SER A 571 4.34 21.58 -21.42
N ASN A 572 5.05 22.61 -21.91
CA ASN A 572 4.46 23.89 -22.31
C ASN A 572 4.32 24.00 -23.84
N TYR A 573 4.13 22.87 -24.52
CA TYR A 573 4.02 22.78 -25.98
C TYR A 573 2.91 23.67 -26.56
N SER A 574 3.15 24.21 -27.76
CA SER A 574 2.17 25.00 -28.52
C SER A 574 2.11 24.56 -29.98
N SER A 575 0.92 24.35 -30.51
CA SER A 575 0.75 23.76 -31.84
C SER A 575 1.05 24.78 -32.95
N PRO A 576 2.04 24.53 -33.85
CA PRO A 576 2.29 25.42 -34.97
C PRO A 576 1.07 25.51 -35.88
N PHE A 577 0.52 26.71 -35.99
CA PHE A 577 -0.56 27.05 -36.92
C PHE A 577 -0.11 28.19 -37.84
N PHE A 578 -0.29 28.04 -39.15
CA PHE A 578 -0.05 29.13 -40.10
C PHE A 578 -0.83 28.96 -41.41
N VAL A 579 -0.96 30.09 -42.13
CA VAL A 579 -1.45 30.13 -43.50
C VAL A 579 -0.40 30.73 -44.43
N SER A 580 -0.10 30.04 -45.52
CA SER A 580 0.99 30.39 -46.42
C SER A 580 0.63 30.14 -47.89
N VAL A 581 1.52 30.56 -48.80
CA VAL A 581 1.39 30.37 -50.24
C VAL A 581 2.70 29.84 -50.80
N ARG A 582 2.64 28.75 -51.57
CA ARG A 582 3.78 28.19 -52.30
C ARG A 582 3.50 28.07 -53.80
N THR A 583 4.55 27.84 -54.58
CA THR A 583 4.42 27.49 -56.00
C THR A 583 3.73 26.13 -56.15
N ASN A 584 2.80 26.00 -57.09
CA ASN A 584 2.16 24.72 -57.42
C ASN A 584 3.13 23.84 -58.21
N PHE A 585 3.71 22.84 -57.53
CA PHE A 585 4.67 21.93 -58.15
C PHE A 585 4.01 20.83 -59.01
N THR A 586 2.70 20.60 -58.87
CA THR A 586 1.96 19.59 -59.65
C THR A 586 2.00 19.88 -61.14
N ILE A 587 1.92 21.16 -61.52
CA ILE A 587 2.02 21.60 -62.92
C ILE A 587 3.38 21.18 -63.51
N TYR A 588 4.46 21.43 -62.79
CA TYR A 588 5.82 21.11 -63.25
C TYR A 588 6.07 19.61 -63.34
N ILE A 589 5.52 18.81 -62.42
CA ILE A 589 5.62 17.35 -62.47
C ILE A 589 4.88 16.80 -63.71
N ILE A 590 3.68 17.30 -64.00
CA ILE A 590 2.92 16.91 -65.20
C ILE A 590 3.69 17.30 -66.47
N PHE A 591 4.20 18.54 -66.55
CA PHE A 591 5.01 18.98 -67.70
C PHE A 591 6.28 18.15 -67.89
N ALA A 592 6.98 17.82 -66.80
CA ALA A 592 8.17 16.98 -66.86
C ALA A 592 7.84 15.56 -67.32
N ALA A 593 6.77 14.95 -66.82
CA ALA A 593 6.33 13.62 -67.25
C ALA A 593 5.93 13.60 -68.74
N VAL A 594 5.20 14.60 -69.21
CA VAL A 594 4.83 14.75 -70.63
C VAL A 594 6.08 14.93 -71.50
N ALA A 595 7.01 15.81 -71.09
CA ALA A 595 8.27 16.02 -71.82
C ALA A 595 9.11 14.73 -71.88
N PHE A 596 9.16 13.96 -70.79
CA PHE A 596 9.89 12.68 -70.76
C PHE A 596 9.27 11.64 -71.69
N VAL A 597 7.94 11.58 -71.77
CA VAL A 597 7.21 10.74 -72.75
C VAL A 597 7.51 11.17 -74.19
N PHE A 598 7.58 12.47 -74.48
CA PHE A 598 7.97 13.00 -75.80
C PHE A 598 9.46 12.81 -76.14
N ILE A 599 10.32 12.54 -75.16
CA ILE A 599 11.75 12.22 -75.38
C ILE A 599 11.95 10.70 -75.60
N LEU A 600 11.04 9.88 -75.07
CA LEU A 600 11.06 8.41 -75.19
C LEU A 600 10.30 7.88 -76.41
N ILE A 601 9.46 8.70 -77.04
CA ILE A 601 8.83 8.48 -78.36
C ILE A 601 9.70 9.17 -79.42
#